data_AF-A0A3R6Z0H5-F1
#
_entry.id   AF-A0A3R6Z0H5-F1
#
_cell.length_a   1.000
_cell.length_b   1.000
_cell.length_c   1.000
_cell.angle_alpha   90.00
_cell.angle_beta   90.00
_cell.angle_gamma   90.00
#
_symmetry.space_group_name_H-M   'P 1'
#
loop_
_entity.id
_entity.type
_entity.pdbx_description
1 polymer ?
#
loop_
_entity_poly.entity_id
_entity_poly.type
_entity_poly.pdbx_seq_one_letter_code
_entity_poly.pdbx_strand_id
1 'polypeptide(L)'
;MWRRQSVLRTTSWLQASSRALLSFEATTSKPTIKPLYSIEKQKHLLQVVQAVHEEAGRPKAISIKSLFRIPSSDKYPLALQGMFFPATKLRKEKREGHLDADIVAALEAMGFVWKVDQFQWSQTQLALTKYKEFHGNLLVQSDFKVPKDDPVWPTELWSKKLGVAVARIRAHKTTLPPEKKQWLDSTGFVWDAAELHWKSNLAALETFKAMHDHLLVPSEFVVPADDPQWPVEMWGLKLGKCDLQKPLDDQWNNRNLLALKTFKRIHCHMKIPREFIVPDQDPKWPPQLWNMKLGHIVNSIRYLSHQPGYPASRLDQLHQLGLVVVPK
;
A
#
# COMPACT_ATOMS: atom_id res chain seq x y z
N MET A 1 -53.50 33.85 57.34
CA MET A 1 -54.39 32.74 56.93
C MET A 1 -53.63 31.44 57.17
N TRP A 2 -53.96 30.68 58.23
CA TRP A 2 -54.62 29.34 58.17
C TRP A 2 -53.77 28.30 57.39
N ARG A 3 -53.44 27.07 57.84
CA ARG A 3 -53.73 26.22 59.01
C ARG A 3 -52.78 24.99 58.91
N ARG A 4 -52.31 24.49 60.07
CA ARG A 4 -52.29 23.09 60.59
C ARG A 4 -52.01 21.91 59.63
N GLN A 5 -50.96 21.11 59.88
CA GLN A 5 -50.91 19.88 60.74
C GLN A 5 -51.78 18.69 60.29
N SER A 6 -51.17 17.48 60.29
CA SER A 6 -51.67 16.13 60.72
C SER A 6 -50.90 15.07 59.90
N VAL A 7 -49.90 14.30 60.38
CA VAL A 7 -49.73 13.38 61.53
C VAL A 7 -50.65 12.13 61.52
N LEU A 8 -49.99 10.97 61.66
CA LEU A 8 -50.41 9.64 62.20
C LEU A 8 -51.03 8.62 61.22
N ARG A 9 -50.39 7.43 61.08
CA ARG A 9 -50.75 6.12 61.68
C ARG A 9 -51.87 5.43 60.88
N THR A 10 -51.99 4.12 60.66
CA THR A 10 -51.41 2.88 61.19
C THR A 10 -52.02 1.73 60.37
N THR A 11 -51.35 0.57 60.35
CA THR A 11 -51.92 -0.82 60.29
C THR A 11 -52.74 -1.24 59.06
N SER A 12 -52.77 -2.49 58.59
CA SER A 12 -52.08 -3.77 58.79
C SER A 12 -52.90 -4.81 57.99
N TRP A 13 -52.30 -5.98 57.66
CA TRP A 13 -52.94 -7.24 57.18
C TRP A 13 -53.35 -7.23 55.69
N LEU A 14 -53.14 -8.22 54.82
CA LEU A 14 -52.69 -9.63 54.76
C LEU A 14 -52.13 -9.78 53.32
N GLN A 15 -51.22 -10.67 52.93
CA GLN A 15 -51.28 -12.11 53.04
C GLN A 15 -49.97 -12.68 52.44
N ALA A 16 -49.44 -13.73 53.07
CA ALA A 16 -48.30 -14.47 52.60
C ALA A 16 -48.54 -15.15 51.25
N SER A 17 -47.52 -15.19 50.40
CA SER A 17 -47.28 -16.38 49.58
C SER A 17 -45.78 -16.61 49.42
N SER A 18 -45.36 -17.68 50.08
CA SER A 18 -44.02 -18.24 50.10
C SER A 18 -43.65 -18.78 48.73
N ARG A 19 -42.50 -18.39 48.20
CA ARG A 19 -41.82 -19.18 47.17
C ARG A 19 -40.31 -19.12 47.40
N ALA A 20 -39.79 -20.26 47.82
CA ALA A 20 -38.39 -20.52 48.06
C ALA A 20 -37.51 -20.05 46.89
N LEU A 21 -36.54 -19.18 47.20
CA LEU A 21 -35.42 -18.90 46.31
C LEU A 21 -34.48 -20.10 46.36
N LEU A 22 -34.70 -21.06 45.46
CA LEU A 22 -33.67 -22.02 45.09
C LEU A 22 -32.58 -21.22 44.36
N SER A 23 -31.45 -21.04 45.04
CA SER A 23 -30.19 -20.60 44.44
C SER A 23 -29.75 -21.64 43.39
N PHE A 24 -30.16 -21.42 42.15
CA PHE A 24 -29.55 -22.08 41.01
C PHE A 24 -28.19 -21.41 40.78
N GLU A 25 -27.14 -21.98 41.38
CA GLU A 25 -25.78 -21.81 40.88
C GLU A 25 -25.75 -22.35 39.45
N ALA A 26 -25.97 -21.47 38.48
CA ALA A 26 -25.79 -21.77 37.09
C ALA A 26 -24.28 -21.88 36.81
N THR A 27 -23.71 -23.05 37.10
CA THR A 27 -22.41 -23.48 36.61
C THR A 27 -22.54 -23.64 35.10
N THR A 28 -22.51 -22.52 34.37
CA THR A 28 -22.41 -22.51 32.91
C THR A 28 -20.99 -22.89 32.53
N SER A 29 -20.67 -24.18 32.62
CA SER A 29 -19.49 -24.73 31.98
C SER A 29 -19.61 -24.46 30.48
N LYS A 30 -18.73 -23.59 29.95
CA LYS A 30 -18.61 -23.36 28.51
C LYS A 30 -18.52 -24.71 27.79
N PRO A 31 -19.25 -24.92 26.68
CA PRO A 31 -19.20 -26.18 25.95
C PRO A 31 -17.76 -26.44 25.50
N THR A 32 -17.18 -27.55 25.95
CA THR A 32 -15.86 -28.04 25.56
C THR A 32 -15.86 -28.34 24.06
N ILE A 33 -15.32 -27.41 23.27
CA ILE A 33 -15.12 -27.57 21.83
C ILE A 33 -14.14 -28.73 21.63
N LYS A 34 -14.55 -29.77 20.91
CA LYS A 34 -13.66 -30.90 20.60
C LYS A 34 -12.49 -30.39 19.72
N PRO A 35 -11.24 -30.74 20.04
CA PRO A 35 -10.08 -30.29 19.28
C PRO A 35 -10.16 -30.81 17.83
N LEU A 36 -9.87 -29.96 16.84
CA LEU A 36 -10.02 -30.30 15.42
C LEU A 36 -9.00 -31.35 14.94
N TYR A 37 -7.91 -31.53 15.69
CA TYR A 37 -6.84 -32.47 15.39
C TYR A 37 -6.63 -33.45 16.53
N SER A 38 -6.80 -34.75 16.23
CA SER A 38 -6.29 -35.83 17.07
C SER A 38 -4.77 -35.71 17.24
N ILE A 39 -4.25 -36.19 18.38
CA ILE A 39 -2.81 -36.16 18.72
C ILE A 39 -1.95 -36.78 17.60
N GLU A 40 -2.40 -37.87 16.98
CA GLU A 40 -1.72 -38.51 15.85
C GLU A 40 -1.59 -37.57 14.65
N LYS A 41 -2.64 -36.81 14.36
CA LYS A 41 -2.63 -35.83 13.28
C LYS A 41 -1.73 -34.64 13.60
N GLN A 42 -1.64 -34.23 14.87
CA GLN A 42 -0.69 -33.21 15.31
C GLN A 42 0.76 -33.69 15.14
N LYS A 43 1.06 -34.95 15.46
CA LYS A 43 2.38 -35.58 15.22
C LYS A 43 2.74 -35.65 13.74
N HIS A 44 1.80 -36.04 12.87
CA HIS A 44 2.03 -35.99 11.41
C HIS A 44 2.31 -34.57 10.89
N LEU A 45 1.62 -33.55 11.44
CA LEU A 45 1.90 -32.15 11.09
C LEU A 45 3.29 -31.71 11.56
N LEU A 46 3.74 -32.17 12.73
CA LEU A 46 5.10 -31.92 13.23
C LEU A 46 6.16 -32.52 12.28
N GLN A 47 5.96 -33.76 11.84
CA GLN A 47 6.86 -34.42 10.88
C GLN A 47 6.96 -33.65 9.55
N VAL A 48 5.85 -33.11 9.04
CA VAL A 48 5.86 -32.27 7.84
C VAL A 48 6.71 -31.02 8.06
N VAL A 49 6.59 -30.35 9.22
CA VAL A 49 7.40 -29.16 9.53
C VAL A 49 8.88 -29.52 9.69
N GLN A 50 9.19 -30.65 10.31
CA GLN A 50 10.56 -31.18 10.43
C GLN A 50 11.20 -31.44 9.06
N ALA A 51 10.49 -32.14 8.17
CA ALA A 51 10.98 -32.42 6.82
C ALA A 51 11.23 -31.13 6.03
N VAL A 52 10.33 -30.15 6.13
CA VAL A 52 10.53 -28.82 5.51
C VAL A 52 11.72 -28.08 6.12
N HIS A 53 11.94 -28.18 7.44
CA HIS A 53 13.08 -27.56 8.11
C HIS A 53 14.41 -28.14 7.63
N GLU A 54 14.49 -29.46 7.48
CA GLU A 54 15.68 -30.13 6.98
C GLU A 54 15.94 -29.81 5.50
N GLU A 55 14.90 -29.81 4.66
CA GLU A 55 15.01 -29.51 3.24
C GLU A 55 15.44 -28.04 3.00
N ALA A 56 14.98 -27.12 3.85
CA ALA A 56 15.37 -25.72 3.80
C ALA A 56 16.76 -25.43 4.39
N GLY A 57 17.51 -26.44 4.85
CA GLY A 57 18.85 -26.26 5.42
C GLY A 57 18.84 -25.68 6.84
N ARG A 58 17.79 -25.95 7.64
CA ARG A 58 17.59 -25.47 9.01
C ARG A 58 17.62 -23.94 9.16
N PRO A 59 16.68 -23.24 8.48
CA PRO A 59 16.61 -21.79 8.59
C PRO A 59 16.21 -21.35 10.01
N LYS A 60 16.66 -20.17 10.42
CA LYS A 60 16.37 -19.57 11.74
C LYS A 60 14.86 -19.40 12.02
N ALA A 61 14.05 -19.24 10.98
CA ALA A 61 12.60 -19.19 11.09
C ALA A 61 11.93 -19.83 9.87
N ILE A 62 10.84 -20.57 10.09
CA ILE A 62 10.06 -21.19 9.02
C ILE A 62 8.67 -20.56 8.96
N SER A 63 8.37 -19.96 7.81
CA SER A 63 7.03 -19.47 7.49
C SER A 63 6.43 -20.29 6.34
N ILE A 64 5.69 -21.35 6.68
CA ILE A 64 4.97 -22.15 5.69
C ILE A 64 3.75 -21.34 5.20
N LYS A 65 3.66 -21.15 3.87
CA LYS A 65 2.52 -20.49 3.22
C LYS A 65 1.29 -21.40 3.27
N SER A 66 0.10 -20.80 3.37
CA SER A 66 -1.16 -21.55 3.43
C SER A 66 -1.46 -22.41 2.18
N LEU A 67 -0.81 -22.11 1.05
CA LEU A 67 -0.95 -22.85 -0.21
C LEU A 67 0.18 -23.87 -0.44
N PHE A 68 1.00 -24.13 0.58
CA PHE A 68 2.02 -25.16 0.48
C PHE A 68 1.36 -26.53 0.34
N ARG A 69 1.56 -27.17 -0.81
CA ARG A 69 1.13 -28.53 -1.07
C ARG A 69 2.23 -29.47 -0.64
N ILE A 70 1.91 -30.42 0.22
CA ILE A 70 2.87 -31.40 0.72
C ILE A 70 3.26 -32.33 -0.44
N PRO A 71 4.54 -32.40 -0.84
CA PRO A 71 5.00 -33.27 -1.90
C PRO A 71 4.74 -34.75 -1.59
N SER A 72 4.49 -35.56 -2.62
CA SER A 72 4.40 -37.02 -2.52
C SER A 72 5.81 -37.63 -2.45
N SER A 73 6.51 -37.42 -1.34
CA SER A 73 7.84 -37.97 -1.05
C SER A 73 7.80 -38.78 0.23
N ASP A 74 8.65 -39.81 0.32
CA ASP A 74 8.78 -40.71 1.48
C ASP A 74 9.09 -40.00 2.80
N LYS A 75 9.59 -38.75 2.73
CA LYS A 75 9.86 -37.89 3.88
C LYS A 75 8.59 -37.33 4.54
N TYR A 76 7.45 -37.39 3.87
CA TYR A 76 6.18 -36.86 4.35
C TYR A 76 5.20 -38.00 4.67
N PRO A 77 4.41 -37.89 5.76
CA PRO A 77 3.45 -38.93 6.12
C PRO A 77 2.41 -39.13 5.02
N LEU A 78 2.22 -40.39 4.59
CA LEU A 78 1.32 -40.78 3.51
C LEU A 78 -0.08 -40.16 3.62
N ALA A 79 -0.59 -40.04 4.86
CA ALA A 79 -1.90 -39.49 5.16
C ALA A 79 -2.08 -38.00 4.78
N LEU A 80 -0.99 -37.25 4.59
CA LEU A 80 -1.02 -35.80 4.29
C LEU A 80 -0.41 -35.45 2.93
N GLN A 81 0.10 -36.44 2.17
CA GLN A 81 0.68 -36.21 0.86
C GLN A 81 -0.37 -35.66 -0.12
N GLY A 82 0.03 -34.67 -0.92
CA GLY A 82 -0.85 -34.02 -1.90
C GLY A 82 -1.88 -33.06 -1.30
N MET A 83 -2.03 -33.00 0.03
CA MET A 83 -2.89 -32.04 0.74
C MET A 83 -2.17 -30.70 0.95
N PHE A 84 -2.96 -29.64 1.13
CA PHE A 84 -2.43 -28.36 1.59
C PHE A 84 -2.12 -28.43 3.08
N PHE A 85 -0.93 -27.97 3.47
CA PHE A 85 -0.55 -27.88 4.87
C PHE A 85 -1.45 -26.86 5.59
N PRO A 86 -2.21 -27.28 6.62
CA PRO A 86 -3.22 -26.43 7.23
C PRO A 86 -2.62 -25.45 8.26
N ALA A 87 -1.65 -24.62 7.84
CA ALA A 87 -0.95 -23.66 8.71
C ALA A 87 -1.90 -22.68 9.41
N THR A 88 -2.95 -22.23 8.74
CA THR A 88 -3.94 -21.29 9.30
C THR A 88 -4.76 -21.94 10.41
N LYS A 89 -5.21 -23.17 10.20
CA LYS A 89 -5.94 -23.95 11.20
C LYS A 89 -5.03 -24.31 12.38
N LEU A 90 -3.80 -24.75 12.12
CA LEU A 90 -2.81 -25.04 13.18
C LEU A 90 -2.57 -23.82 14.10
N ARG A 91 -2.41 -22.62 13.53
CA ARG A 91 -2.26 -21.38 14.31
C ARG A 91 -3.52 -21.02 15.10
N LYS A 92 -4.71 -21.30 14.56
CA LYS A 92 -6.00 -21.10 15.25
C LYS A 92 -6.11 -22.02 16.47
N GLU A 93 -5.82 -23.31 16.31
CA GLU A 93 -5.87 -24.30 17.40
C GLU A 93 -4.86 -23.96 18.51
N LYS A 94 -3.71 -23.33 18.18
CA LYS A 94 -2.72 -22.92 19.21
C LYS A 94 -3.29 -21.83 20.09
N ARG A 95 -3.99 -20.87 19.48
CA ARG A 95 -4.65 -19.77 20.19
C ARG A 95 -5.83 -20.26 21.03
N GLU A 96 -6.48 -21.33 20.60
CA GLU A 96 -7.60 -21.95 21.31
C GLU A 96 -7.14 -22.96 22.39
N GLY A 97 -5.85 -23.30 22.43
CA GLY A 97 -5.26 -24.19 23.44
C GLY A 97 -5.49 -25.68 23.19
N HIS A 98 -5.83 -26.06 21.97
CA HIS A 98 -6.14 -27.46 21.60
C HIS A 98 -4.92 -28.27 21.12
N LEU A 99 -3.74 -27.66 21.09
CA LEU A 99 -2.49 -28.32 20.72
C LEU A 99 -1.75 -28.82 21.94
N ASP A 100 -1.14 -29.98 21.78
CA ASP A 100 -0.27 -30.58 22.79
C ASP A 100 0.96 -29.70 23.04
N ALA A 101 1.34 -29.54 24.32
CA ALA A 101 2.43 -28.66 24.74
C ALA A 101 3.79 -29.11 24.18
N ASP A 102 4.04 -30.42 24.08
CA ASP A 102 5.30 -30.96 23.57
C ASP A 102 5.44 -30.69 22.07
N ILE A 103 4.33 -30.77 21.33
CA ILE A 103 4.29 -30.47 19.89
C ILE A 103 4.51 -28.97 19.66
N VAL A 104 3.91 -28.11 20.49
CA VAL A 104 4.15 -26.67 20.42
C VAL A 104 5.61 -26.34 20.72
N ALA A 105 6.19 -26.94 21.76
CA ALA A 105 7.60 -26.74 22.11
C ALA A 105 8.54 -27.21 20.98
N ALA A 106 8.27 -28.37 20.36
CA ALA A 106 9.04 -28.86 19.23
C ALA A 106 8.93 -27.91 18.01
N LEU A 107 7.74 -27.40 17.70
CA LEU A 107 7.55 -26.42 16.63
C LEU A 107 8.26 -25.09 16.92
N GLU A 108 8.27 -24.64 18.18
CA GLU A 108 9.00 -23.44 18.61
C GLU A 108 10.52 -23.62 18.53
N ALA A 109 11.04 -24.78 18.91
CA ALA A 109 12.45 -25.12 18.78
C ALA A 109 12.94 -25.10 17.32
N MET A 110 12.06 -25.44 16.37
CA MET A 110 12.35 -25.36 14.92
C MET A 110 12.12 -23.97 14.32
N GLY A 111 11.75 -22.97 15.13
CA GLY A 111 11.49 -21.61 14.66
C GLY A 111 10.21 -21.48 13.84
N PHE A 112 9.18 -22.30 14.10
CA PHE A 112 7.90 -22.19 13.40
C PHE A 112 7.21 -20.86 13.72
N VAL A 113 6.88 -20.10 12.66
CA VAL A 113 6.26 -18.78 12.81
C VAL A 113 4.77 -18.91 13.12
N TRP A 114 4.43 -18.73 14.40
CA TRP A 114 3.05 -18.67 14.89
C TRP A 114 2.33 -17.37 14.52
N LYS A 115 2.98 -16.22 14.75
CA LYS A 115 2.44 -14.88 14.44
C LYS A 115 3.10 -14.33 13.17
N VAL A 116 2.50 -14.66 12.03
CA VAL A 116 3.01 -14.25 10.71
C VAL A 116 3.12 -12.73 10.60
N ASP A 117 2.16 -11.99 11.15
CA ASP A 117 2.15 -10.53 11.06
C ASP A 117 3.30 -9.87 11.82
N GLN A 118 3.70 -10.45 12.97
CA GLN A 118 4.85 -9.98 13.74
C GLN A 118 6.16 -10.31 13.02
N PHE A 119 6.27 -11.51 12.46
CA PHE A 119 7.44 -11.91 11.68
C PHE A 119 7.60 -11.09 10.39
N GLN A 120 6.52 -10.86 9.64
CA GLN A 120 6.56 -9.99 8.47
C GLN A 120 6.89 -8.55 8.85
N TRP A 121 6.43 -8.09 10.01
CA TRP A 121 6.76 -6.77 10.54
C TRP A 121 8.25 -6.64 10.89
N SER A 122 8.83 -7.59 11.64
CA SER A 122 10.26 -7.55 11.98
C SER A 122 11.14 -7.57 10.73
N GLN A 123 10.80 -8.39 9.73
CA GLN A 123 11.46 -8.37 8.42
C GLN A 123 11.32 -7.01 7.72
N THR A 124 10.17 -6.36 7.84
CA THR A 124 9.94 -5.04 7.24
C THR A 124 10.75 -3.96 7.97
N GLN A 125 10.86 -4.02 9.30
CA GLN A 125 11.71 -3.10 10.08
C GLN A 125 13.18 -3.25 9.70
N LEU A 126 13.69 -4.48 9.61
CA LEU A 126 15.06 -4.74 9.17
C LEU A 126 15.30 -4.22 7.76
N ALA A 127 14.35 -4.48 6.85
CA ALA A 127 14.44 -4.02 5.47
C ALA A 127 14.41 -2.48 5.34
N LEU A 128 13.57 -1.79 6.12
CA LEU A 128 13.52 -0.32 6.12
C LEU A 128 14.78 0.30 6.73
N THR A 129 15.32 -0.31 7.78
CA THR A 129 16.57 0.15 8.41
C THR A 129 17.71 0.06 7.41
N LYS A 130 17.84 -1.09 6.72
CA LYS A 130 18.83 -1.27 5.65
C LYS A 130 18.58 -0.32 4.47
N TYR A 131 17.34 -0.20 4.01
CA TYR A 131 17.01 0.75 2.93
C TYR A 131 17.46 2.18 3.27
N LYS A 132 17.25 2.62 4.51
CA LYS A 132 17.68 3.95 4.98
C LYS A 132 19.20 4.09 5.02
N GLU A 133 19.94 3.05 5.39
CA GLU A 133 21.41 3.05 5.37
C GLU A 133 21.95 3.30 3.96
N PHE A 134 21.32 2.75 2.91
CA PHE A 134 21.80 2.90 1.53
C PHE A 134 21.28 4.14 0.81
N HIS A 135 19.99 4.41 0.91
CA HIS A 135 19.36 5.50 0.16
C HIS A 135 19.30 6.81 0.94
N GLY A 136 19.68 6.82 2.23
CA GLY A 136 19.58 7.98 3.12
C GLY A 136 18.14 8.40 3.46
N ASN A 137 17.14 7.84 2.77
CA ASN A 137 15.73 8.17 2.92
C ASN A 137 14.86 6.90 3.03
N LEU A 138 13.58 7.09 3.37
CA LEU A 138 12.57 6.02 3.46
C LEU A 138 11.53 6.12 2.32
N LEU A 139 11.92 6.68 1.18
CA LEU A 139 11.09 6.78 -0.02
C LEU A 139 11.14 5.49 -0.83
N VAL A 140 10.61 4.43 -0.24
CA VAL A 140 10.48 3.15 -0.96
C VAL A 140 9.39 3.28 -2.02
N GLN A 141 9.75 3.05 -3.28
CA GLN A 141 8.81 2.94 -4.39
C GLN A 141 7.92 1.70 -4.23
N SER A 142 6.67 1.78 -4.71
CA SER A 142 5.67 0.72 -4.54
C SER A 142 6.05 -0.61 -5.21
N ASP A 143 6.87 -0.56 -6.26
CA ASP A 143 7.35 -1.70 -7.02
C ASP A 143 8.73 -2.22 -6.58
N PHE A 144 9.37 -1.55 -5.61
CA PHE A 144 10.68 -1.94 -5.09
C PHE A 144 10.64 -3.37 -4.52
N LYS A 145 11.56 -4.19 -5.03
CA LYS A 145 11.81 -5.56 -4.58
C LYS A 145 13.26 -5.63 -4.16
N VAL A 146 13.50 -6.23 -3.01
CA VAL A 146 14.87 -6.52 -2.56
C VAL A 146 15.51 -7.44 -3.60
N PRO A 147 16.66 -7.05 -4.19
CA PRO A 147 17.39 -7.87 -5.15
C PRO A 147 17.69 -9.25 -4.57
N LYS A 148 17.71 -10.26 -5.45
CA LYS A 148 18.15 -11.60 -5.07
C LYS A 148 19.67 -11.62 -5.25
N ASP A 149 20.38 -12.26 -4.31
CA ASP A 149 21.84 -12.44 -4.35
C ASP A 149 22.68 -11.17 -4.09
N ASP A 150 22.06 -10.12 -3.56
CA ASP A 150 22.78 -8.93 -3.11
C ASP A 150 23.27 -9.14 -1.66
N PRO A 151 24.61 -9.17 -1.41
CA PRO A 151 25.19 -9.43 -0.09
C PRO A 151 24.86 -8.33 0.92
N VAL A 152 24.45 -7.16 0.44
CA VAL A 152 24.05 -6.02 1.25
C VAL A 152 22.78 -6.32 2.04
N TRP A 153 21.90 -7.15 1.47
CA TRP A 153 20.63 -7.52 2.07
C TRP A 153 20.74 -8.86 2.79
N PRO A 154 20.22 -8.96 4.03
CA PRO A 154 20.03 -10.26 4.68
C PRO A 154 19.30 -11.24 3.76
N THR A 155 19.77 -12.48 3.69
CA THR A 155 19.22 -13.54 2.84
C THR A 155 17.73 -13.76 3.05
N GLU A 156 17.24 -13.54 4.28
CA GLU A 156 15.84 -13.61 4.67
C GLU A 156 14.94 -12.56 3.99
N LEU A 157 15.53 -11.47 3.48
CA LEU A 157 14.83 -10.37 2.83
C LEU A 157 14.87 -10.45 1.30
N TRP A 158 15.68 -11.33 0.72
CA TRP A 158 15.78 -11.48 -0.72
C TRP A 158 14.42 -11.76 -1.37
N SER A 159 14.16 -11.11 -2.51
CA SER A 159 12.87 -11.16 -3.21
C SER A 159 11.66 -10.62 -2.43
N LYS A 160 11.85 -9.99 -1.25
CA LYS A 160 10.76 -9.33 -0.53
C LYS A 160 10.29 -8.11 -1.29
N LYS A 161 8.98 -8.04 -1.54
CA LYS A 161 8.30 -6.87 -2.13
C LYS A 161 8.13 -5.77 -1.08
N LEU A 162 9.24 -5.16 -0.67
CA LEU A 162 9.25 -4.11 0.36
C LEU A 162 8.37 -2.92 -0.05
N GLY A 163 8.39 -2.54 -1.34
CA GLY A 163 7.54 -1.47 -1.87
C GLY A 163 6.04 -1.68 -1.63
N VAL A 164 5.56 -2.90 -1.84
CA VAL A 164 4.15 -3.26 -1.60
C VAL A 164 3.82 -3.21 -0.10
N ALA A 165 4.74 -3.64 0.76
CA ALA A 165 4.56 -3.57 2.21
C ALA A 165 4.45 -2.12 2.69
N VAL A 166 5.32 -1.24 2.19
CA VAL A 166 5.33 0.20 2.50
C VAL A 166 4.07 0.88 1.97
N ALA A 167 3.65 0.59 0.74
CA ALA A 167 2.40 1.11 0.17
C ALA A 167 1.18 0.73 1.02
N ARG A 168 1.12 -0.52 1.52
CA ARG A 168 0.06 -0.97 2.44
C ARG A 168 0.10 -0.21 3.77
N ILE A 169 1.28 -0.02 4.36
CA ILE A 169 1.46 0.76 5.59
C ILE A 169 0.91 2.19 5.41
N ARG A 170 1.25 2.85 4.30
CA ARG A 170 0.75 4.20 3.97
C ARG A 170 -0.77 4.22 3.79
N ALA A 171 -1.32 3.25 3.05
CA ALA A 171 -2.77 3.14 2.82
C ALA A 171 -3.56 2.87 4.11
N HIS A 172 -2.96 2.19 5.09
CA HIS A 172 -3.61 1.78 6.34
C HIS A 172 -3.16 2.62 7.54
N LYS A 173 -2.71 3.88 7.32
CA LYS A 173 -2.21 4.77 8.38
C LYS A 173 -3.15 4.89 9.59
N THR A 174 -4.46 4.86 9.38
CA THR A 174 -5.47 4.99 10.44
C THR A 174 -5.73 3.70 11.21
N THR A 175 -5.44 2.54 10.62
CA THR A 175 -5.68 1.22 11.23
C THR A 175 -4.39 0.57 11.75
N LEU A 176 -3.26 1.27 11.67
CA LEU A 176 -1.98 0.79 12.17
C LEU A 176 -1.95 0.74 13.71
N PRO A 177 -1.39 -0.33 14.30
CA PRO A 177 -1.11 -0.37 15.73
C PRO A 177 -0.21 0.79 16.18
N PRO A 178 -0.45 1.39 17.36
CA PRO A 178 0.26 2.58 17.82
C PRO A 178 1.77 2.34 17.94
N GLU A 179 2.19 1.16 18.41
CA GLU A 179 3.61 0.78 18.52
C GLU A 179 4.33 0.82 17.15
N LYS A 180 3.67 0.30 16.10
CA LYS A 180 4.23 0.28 14.75
C LYS A 180 4.34 1.69 14.18
N LYS A 181 3.32 2.51 14.42
CA LYS A 181 3.30 3.91 13.99
C LYS A 181 4.42 4.70 14.67
N GLN A 182 4.57 4.57 15.99
CA GLN A 182 5.61 5.26 16.75
C GLN A 182 7.03 4.90 16.28
N TRP A 183 7.27 3.63 15.95
CA TRP A 183 8.56 3.20 15.40
C TRP A 183 8.81 3.79 13.99
N LEU A 184 7.79 3.89 13.15
CA LEU A 184 7.90 4.53 11.84
C LEU A 184 8.15 6.04 11.99
N ASP A 185 7.46 6.70 12.90
CA ASP A 185 7.63 8.13 13.19
C ASP A 185 9.05 8.41 13.70
N SER A 186 9.57 7.59 14.63
CA SER A 186 10.93 7.75 15.18
C SER A 186 12.05 7.48 14.16
N THR A 187 11.78 6.64 13.16
CA THR A 187 12.74 6.36 12.08
C THR A 187 12.73 7.42 10.98
N GLY A 188 11.83 8.41 11.05
CA GLY A 188 11.68 9.45 10.04
C GLY A 188 10.91 8.97 8.80
N PHE A 189 9.99 8.03 8.97
CA PHE A 189 9.21 7.47 7.88
C PHE A 189 8.27 8.51 7.26
N VAL A 190 8.32 8.61 5.93
CA VAL A 190 7.53 9.57 5.17
C VAL A 190 6.15 8.99 4.86
N TRP A 191 5.13 9.55 5.51
CA TRP A 191 3.73 9.16 5.33
C TRP A 191 3.12 9.69 4.03
N ASP A 192 3.43 10.94 3.68
CA ASP A 192 2.99 11.55 2.42
C ASP A 192 4.07 11.36 1.35
N ALA A 193 3.99 10.23 0.65
CA ALA A 193 4.90 9.94 -0.44
C ALA A 193 4.67 10.84 -1.66
N ALA A 194 3.47 11.39 -1.85
CA ALA A 194 3.16 12.16 -3.06
C ALA A 194 3.90 13.50 -3.09
N GLU A 195 3.89 14.23 -1.97
CA GLU A 195 4.58 15.52 -1.87
C GLU A 195 6.10 15.38 -1.92
N LEU A 196 6.65 14.33 -1.31
CA LEU A 196 8.10 14.12 -1.28
C LEU A 196 8.63 13.46 -2.57
N HIS A 197 7.84 12.58 -3.22
CA HIS A 197 8.13 12.16 -4.60
C HIS A 197 8.13 13.37 -5.53
N TRP A 198 7.19 14.32 -5.39
CA TRP A 198 7.20 15.55 -6.19
C TRP A 198 8.52 16.32 -6.05
N LYS A 199 8.95 16.60 -4.81
CA LYS A 199 10.21 17.33 -4.55
C LYS A 199 11.43 16.60 -5.09
N SER A 200 11.51 15.28 -4.85
CA SER A 200 12.63 14.45 -5.31
C SER A 200 12.67 14.30 -6.83
N ASN A 201 11.49 14.13 -7.45
CA ASN A 201 11.36 14.05 -8.92
C ASN A 201 11.68 15.39 -9.58
N LEU A 202 11.30 16.52 -8.98
CA LEU A 202 11.62 17.85 -9.50
C LEU A 202 13.14 18.06 -9.54
N ALA A 203 13.83 17.80 -8.42
CA ALA A 203 15.28 17.93 -8.35
C ALA A 203 16.02 16.96 -9.30
N ALA A 204 15.48 15.74 -9.46
CA ALA A 204 16.01 14.77 -10.41
C ALA A 204 15.78 15.19 -11.88
N LEU A 205 14.66 15.85 -12.19
CA LEU A 205 14.40 16.41 -13.52
C LEU A 205 15.28 17.64 -13.81
N GLU A 206 15.56 18.47 -12.82
CA GLU A 206 16.53 19.58 -12.95
C GLU A 206 17.93 19.04 -13.29
N THR A 207 18.35 17.98 -12.61
CA THR A 207 19.61 17.27 -12.89
C THR A 207 19.61 16.68 -14.30
N PHE A 208 18.52 16.01 -14.70
CA PHE A 208 18.37 15.45 -16.05
C PHE A 208 18.45 16.54 -17.13
N LYS A 209 17.78 17.68 -16.91
CA LYS A 209 17.81 18.82 -17.81
C LYS A 209 19.21 19.42 -17.92
N ALA A 210 19.95 19.51 -16.81
CA ALA A 210 21.33 20.01 -16.82
C ALA A 210 22.26 19.11 -17.64
N MET A 211 22.02 17.79 -17.67
CA MET A 211 22.86 16.83 -18.41
C MET A 211 22.47 16.66 -19.88
N HIS A 212 21.17 16.67 -20.19
CA HIS A 212 20.65 16.35 -21.52
C HIS A 212 20.08 17.56 -22.27
N ASP A 213 20.06 18.74 -21.65
CA ASP A 213 19.49 20.00 -22.17
C ASP A 213 18.00 19.88 -22.58
N HIS A 214 17.32 18.83 -22.15
CA HIS A 214 15.91 18.57 -22.43
C HIS A 214 15.22 17.80 -21.31
N LEU A 215 13.88 17.87 -21.25
CA LEU A 215 13.05 17.18 -20.26
C LEU A 215 12.31 15.94 -20.81
N LEU A 216 12.69 15.46 -21.99
CA LEU A 216 12.14 14.23 -22.59
C LEU A 216 12.76 13.00 -21.94
N VAL A 217 12.29 12.66 -20.73
CA VAL A 217 12.73 11.48 -20.00
C VAL A 217 12.08 10.22 -20.59
N PRO A 218 12.84 9.20 -21.02
CA PRO A 218 12.27 7.92 -21.46
C PRO A 218 11.40 7.28 -20.37
N SER A 219 10.28 6.67 -20.74
CA SER A 219 9.31 6.12 -19.79
C SER A 219 9.86 5.01 -18.88
N GLU A 220 10.95 4.36 -19.28
CA GLU A 220 11.64 3.33 -18.48
C GLU A 220 12.94 3.85 -17.84
N PHE A 221 13.23 5.15 -17.93
CA PHE A 221 14.43 5.72 -17.33
C PHE A 221 14.38 5.61 -15.80
N VAL A 222 15.43 5.01 -15.25
CA VAL A 222 15.68 4.87 -13.83
C VAL A 222 17.02 5.53 -13.54
N VAL A 223 17.08 6.38 -12.51
CA VAL A 223 18.32 6.99 -12.06
C VAL A 223 19.31 5.89 -11.67
N PRO A 224 20.49 5.81 -12.30
CA PRO A 224 21.50 4.82 -11.96
C PRO A 224 21.96 4.98 -10.51
N ALA A 225 22.17 3.86 -9.82
CA ALA A 225 22.62 3.86 -8.43
C ALA A 225 24.14 3.97 -8.26
N ASP A 226 24.91 4.04 -9.35
CA ASP A 226 26.37 4.10 -9.34
C ASP A 226 26.91 5.36 -10.01
N ASP A 227 26.04 6.32 -10.34
CA ASP A 227 26.41 7.53 -11.07
C ASP A 227 26.56 8.72 -10.10
N PRO A 228 27.78 9.26 -9.92
CA PRO A 228 28.04 10.38 -9.02
C PRO A 228 27.43 11.70 -9.50
N GLN A 229 26.95 11.78 -10.74
CA GLN A 229 26.22 12.95 -11.25
C GLN A 229 24.83 13.07 -10.61
N TRP A 230 24.33 12.00 -10.01
CA TRP A 230 23.05 11.96 -9.32
C TRP A 230 23.26 11.98 -7.81
N PRO A 231 22.53 12.83 -7.08
CA PRO A 231 22.48 12.75 -5.63
C PRO A 231 22.06 11.36 -5.17
N VAL A 232 22.71 10.84 -4.13
CA VAL A 232 22.50 9.48 -3.60
C VAL A 232 21.03 9.26 -3.21
N GLU A 233 20.34 10.32 -2.79
CA GLU A 233 18.92 10.24 -2.45
C GLU A 233 18.01 9.93 -3.64
N MET A 234 18.50 10.12 -4.87
CA MET A 234 17.76 9.97 -6.12
C MET A 234 18.04 8.65 -6.84
N TRP A 235 18.99 7.86 -6.35
CA TRP A 235 19.36 6.58 -6.93
C TRP A 235 18.19 5.59 -6.94
N GLY A 236 17.91 5.01 -8.10
CA GLY A 236 16.78 4.10 -8.32
C GLY A 236 15.43 4.80 -8.58
N LEU A 237 15.39 6.14 -8.66
CA LEU A 237 14.16 6.88 -9.01
C LEU A 237 13.74 6.63 -10.46
N LYS A 238 12.51 6.14 -10.67
CA LYS A 238 11.93 5.91 -12.00
C LYS A 238 11.33 7.18 -12.58
N LEU A 239 12.18 8.11 -13.02
CA LEU A 239 11.74 9.41 -13.57
C LEU A 239 10.78 9.26 -14.76
N GLY A 240 10.93 8.20 -15.56
CA GLY A 240 10.06 7.92 -16.70
C GLY A 240 8.59 7.61 -16.36
N LYS A 241 8.32 7.12 -15.14
CA LYS A 241 6.96 6.80 -14.65
C LYS A 241 6.48 7.76 -13.58
N CYS A 242 7.19 8.86 -13.36
CA CYS A 242 6.72 9.92 -12.50
C CYS A 242 5.50 10.54 -13.16
N ASP A 243 4.32 10.05 -12.78
CA ASP A 243 3.05 10.71 -13.00
C ASP A 243 3.04 11.96 -12.12
N LEU A 244 3.83 12.94 -12.56
CA LEU A 244 3.65 14.30 -12.14
C LEU A 244 2.30 14.69 -12.73
N GLN A 245 1.21 14.39 -12.03
CA GLN A 245 0.01 15.21 -12.10
C GLN A 245 0.29 16.46 -11.27
N LYS A 246 1.23 17.29 -11.75
CA LYS A 246 1.44 18.70 -11.43
C LYS A 246 2.59 19.47 -12.15
N PRO A 247 3.07 19.14 -13.36
CA PRO A 247 3.69 20.06 -14.29
C PRO A 247 2.69 20.41 -15.40
N LEU A 248 1.39 20.31 -15.10
CA LEU A 248 0.34 20.50 -16.09
C LEU A 248 0.35 21.96 -16.56
N ASP A 249 0.77 22.91 -15.71
CA ASP A 249 0.74 24.34 -16.04
C ASP A 249 1.85 24.76 -17.01
N ASP A 250 3.01 24.09 -17.02
CA ASP A 250 4.05 24.39 -18.02
C ASP A 250 3.72 23.84 -19.40
N GLN A 251 3.21 22.60 -19.49
CA GLN A 251 2.73 22.08 -20.79
C GLN A 251 1.51 22.87 -21.27
N TRP A 252 0.62 23.26 -20.35
CA TRP A 252 -0.52 24.10 -20.67
C TRP A 252 -0.08 25.46 -21.20
N ASN A 253 0.79 26.19 -20.48
CA ASN A 253 1.19 27.54 -20.86
C ASN A 253 2.15 27.58 -22.07
N ASN A 254 3.13 26.68 -22.13
CA ASN A 254 4.18 26.72 -23.15
C ASN A 254 3.78 26.02 -24.46
N ARG A 255 2.83 25.08 -24.42
CA ARG A 255 2.41 24.31 -25.59
C ARG A 255 0.95 24.54 -25.98
N ASN A 256 0.01 24.22 -25.10
CA ASN A 256 -1.42 24.25 -25.44
C ASN A 256 -1.93 25.68 -25.62
N LEU A 257 -1.63 26.57 -24.67
CA LEU A 257 -2.00 27.97 -24.70
C LEU A 257 -1.29 28.71 -25.83
N LEU A 258 -0.01 28.39 -26.08
CA LEU A 258 0.72 28.92 -27.22
C LEU A 258 0.07 28.52 -28.56
N ALA A 259 -0.34 27.26 -28.70
CA ALA A 259 -1.04 26.79 -29.88
C ALA A 259 -2.41 27.47 -30.06
N LEU A 260 -3.17 27.66 -28.99
CA LEU A 260 -4.45 28.35 -29.03
C LEU A 260 -4.32 29.84 -29.36
N LYS A 261 -3.33 30.54 -28.79
CA LYS A 261 -2.99 31.93 -29.12
C LYS A 261 -2.57 32.07 -30.58
N THR A 262 -1.74 31.14 -31.06
CA THR A 262 -1.27 31.12 -32.44
C THR A 262 -2.41 30.86 -33.42
N PHE A 263 -3.30 29.90 -33.11
CA PHE A 263 -4.51 29.64 -33.90
C PHE A 263 -5.39 30.89 -33.98
N LYS A 264 -5.66 31.55 -32.84
CA LYS A 264 -6.46 32.77 -32.77
C LYS A 264 -5.86 33.89 -33.64
N ARG A 265 -4.53 34.04 -33.60
CA ARG A 265 -3.81 35.03 -34.41
C ARG A 265 -3.91 34.77 -35.91
N ILE A 266 -3.87 33.50 -36.33
CA ILE A 266 -3.86 33.12 -37.74
C ILE A 266 -5.28 33.10 -38.34
N HIS A 267 -6.25 32.55 -37.61
CA HIS A 267 -7.60 32.29 -38.12
C HIS A 267 -8.65 33.30 -37.62
N CYS A 268 -8.28 34.21 -36.72
CA CYS A 268 -9.16 35.24 -36.14
C CYS A 268 -10.43 34.69 -35.46
N HIS A 269 -10.49 33.38 -35.19
CA HIS A 269 -11.61 32.71 -34.54
C HIS A 269 -11.13 31.51 -33.71
N MET A 270 -11.94 31.09 -32.72
CA MET A 270 -11.63 29.96 -31.84
C MET A 270 -12.39 28.66 -32.18
N LYS A 271 -12.97 28.58 -33.39
CA LYS A 271 -13.64 27.38 -33.90
C LYS A 271 -12.61 26.40 -34.49
N ILE A 272 -11.96 25.64 -33.62
CA ILE A 272 -10.98 24.62 -34.01
C ILE A 272 -11.72 23.30 -34.36
N PRO A 273 -11.60 22.78 -35.60
CA PRO A 273 -12.16 21.48 -35.99
C PRO A 273 -11.53 20.34 -35.19
N ARG A 274 -12.28 19.24 -34.96
CA ARG A 274 -11.77 18.06 -34.22
C ARG A 274 -10.53 17.46 -34.89
N GLU A 275 -10.55 17.32 -36.21
CA GLU A 275 -9.47 16.71 -36.98
C GLU A 275 -8.33 17.69 -37.31
N PHE A 276 -8.33 18.90 -36.71
CA PHE A 276 -7.30 19.89 -37.01
C PHE A 276 -5.93 19.47 -36.47
N ILE A 277 -4.97 19.39 -37.40
CA ILE A 277 -3.55 19.13 -37.15
C ILE A 277 -2.78 20.38 -37.56
N VAL A 278 -1.86 20.82 -36.71
CA VAL A 278 -0.97 21.95 -37.03
C VAL A 278 -0.07 21.55 -38.20
N PRO A 279 -0.06 22.31 -39.31
CA PRO A 279 0.79 22.01 -40.47
C PRO A 279 2.26 21.93 -40.08
N ASP A 280 2.98 20.95 -40.62
CA ASP A 280 4.44 20.96 -40.64
C ASP A 280 4.92 21.89 -41.77
N GLN A 281 6.00 22.64 -41.51
CA GLN A 281 6.58 23.63 -42.45
C GLN A 281 5.83 24.95 -42.64
N ASP A 282 4.76 25.24 -41.87
CA ASP A 282 4.17 26.59 -41.88
C ASP A 282 4.96 27.53 -40.95
N PRO A 283 5.63 28.58 -41.46
CA PRO A 283 6.39 29.53 -40.63
C PRO A 283 5.51 30.38 -39.71
N LYS A 284 4.18 30.39 -39.92
CA LYS A 284 3.24 31.07 -39.03
C LYS A 284 3.10 30.33 -37.69
N TRP A 285 3.47 29.05 -37.64
CA TRP A 285 3.44 28.22 -36.45
C TRP A 285 4.85 28.00 -35.89
N PRO A 286 5.04 28.12 -34.56
CA PRO A 286 6.27 27.71 -33.91
C PRO A 286 6.63 26.24 -34.23
N PRO A 287 7.90 25.92 -34.54
CA PRO A 287 8.31 24.56 -34.93
C PRO A 287 7.94 23.48 -33.91
N GLN A 288 7.95 23.84 -32.62
CA GLN A 288 7.55 22.97 -31.51
C GLN A 288 6.06 22.57 -31.51
N LEU A 289 5.23 23.20 -32.35
CA LEU A 289 3.80 22.92 -32.48
C LEU A 289 3.45 22.16 -33.76
N TRP A 290 4.38 21.95 -34.68
CA TRP A 290 4.14 21.23 -35.93
C TRP A 290 3.65 19.80 -35.66
N ASN A 291 2.75 19.30 -36.51
CA ASN A 291 2.10 17.99 -36.40
C ASN A 291 1.29 17.77 -35.11
N MET A 292 1.04 18.82 -34.32
CA MET A 292 0.21 18.74 -33.13
C MET A 292 -1.27 18.60 -33.51
N LYS A 293 -1.94 17.55 -33.01
CA LYS A 293 -3.39 17.32 -33.16
C LYS A 293 -4.21 18.27 -32.28
N LEU A 294 -4.11 19.56 -32.52
CA LEU A 294 -4.71 20.62 -31.70
C LEU A 294 -6.24 20.47 -31.59
N GLY A 295 -6.91 19.96 -32.64
CA GLY A 295 -8.34 19.69 -32.61
C GLY A 295 -8.76 18.63 -31.57
N HIS A 296 -7.99 17.55 -31.43
CA HIS A 296 -8.23 16.53 -30.41
C HIS A 296 -8.02 17.10 -29.00
N ILE A 297 -6.97 17.91 -28.84
CA ILE A 297 -6.63 18.53 -27.55
C ILE A 297 -7.75 19.48 -27.10
N VAL A 298 -8.27 20.32 -28.00
CA VAL A 298 -9.40 21.20 -27.72
C VAL A 298 -10.66 20.42 -27.38
N ASN A 299 -10.91 19.31 -28.07
CA ASN A 299 -12.05 18.44 -27.77
C ASN A 299 -11.91 17.80 -26.37
N SER A 300 -10.71 17.35 -26.00
CA SER A 300 -10.43 16.86 -24.65
C SER A 300 -10.58 17.95 -23.59
N ILE A 301 -10.14 19.19 -23.87
CA ILE A 301 -10.33 20.34 -22.96
C ILE A 301 -11.81 20.62 -22.73
N ARG A 302 -12.64 20.62 -23.79
CA ARG A 302 -14.10 20.80 -23.68
C ARG A 302 -14.76 19.69 -22.85
N TYR A 303 -14.21 18.49 -22.86
CA TYR A 303 -14.72 17.40 -22.02
C TYR A 303 -14.28 17.55 -20.55
N LEU A 304 -12.99 17.84 -20.34
CA LEU A 304 -12.37 17.91 -19.01
C LEU A 304 -12.79 19.15 -18.21
N SER A 305 -13.14 20.25 -18.87
CA SER A 305 -13.61 21.49 -18.23
C SER A 305 -14.87 21.31 -17.37
N HIS A 306 -15.64 20.25 -17.63
CA HIS A 306 -16.88 19.93 -16.90
C HIS A 306 -16.66 18.98 -15.72
N GLN A 307 -15.47 18.40 -15.58
CA GLN A 307 -15.18 17.45 -14.52
C GLN A 307 -14.88 18.18 -13.19
N PRO A 308 -15.33 17.63 -12.04
CA PRO A 308 -15.02 18.20 -10.74
C PRO A 308 -13.51 18.17 -10.49
N GLY A 309 -12.92 19.32 -10.19
CA GLY A 309 -11.47 19.46 -9.95
C GLY A 309 -10.66 20.05 -11.11
N TYR A 310 -11.31 20.52 -12.19
CA TYR A 310 -10.60 21.23 -13.26
C TYR A 310 -10.05 22.60 -12.78
N PRO A 311 -8.80 22.98 -13.11
CA PRO A 311 -8.21 24.23 -12.62
C PRO A 311 -8.95 25.49 -13.11
N ALA A 312 -9.40 26.32 -12.16
CA ALA A 312 -10.12 27.57 -12.45
C ALA A 312 -9.28 28.56 -13.29
N SER A 313 -7.97 28.65 -13.03
CA SER A 313 -7.03 29.50 -13.78
C SER A 313 -7.03 29.23 -15.29
N ARG A 314 -7.27 27.99 -15.70
CA ARG A 314 -7.32 27.59 -17.11
C ARG A 314 -8.63 27.96 -17.77
N LEU A 315 -9.74 27.86 -17.03
CA LEU A 315 -11.04 28.31 -17.51
C LEU A 315 -11.00 29.81 -17.80
N ASP A 316 -10.41 30.59 -16.90
CA ASP A 316 -10.22 32.03 -17.08
C ASP A 316 -9.39 32.35 -18.32
N GLN A 317 -8.27 31.64 -18.54
CA GLN A 317 -7.45 31.80 -19.74
C GLN A 317 -8.17 31.41 -21.04
N LEU A 318 -9.00 30.36 -21.03
CA LEU A 318 -9.82 29.96 -22.18
C LEU A 318 -10.91 31.00 -22.48
N HIS A 319 -11.54 31.54 -21.44
CA HIS A 319 -12.53 32.61 -21.56
C HIS A 319 -11.89 33.89 -22.12
N GLN A 320 -10.70 34.28 -21.66
CA GLN A 320 -9.93 35.41 -22.21
C GLN A 320 -9.58 35.20 -23.70
N LEU A 321 -9.32 33.95 -24.10
CA LEU A 321 -9.10 33.63 -25.52
C LEU A 321 -10.39 33.62 -26.34
N GLY A 322 -11.57 33.64 -25.72
CA GLY A 322 -12.87 33.57 -26.39
C GLY A 322 -13.21 32.16 -26.88
N LEU A 323 -12.57 31.12 -26.31
CA LEU A 323 -12.95 29.73 -26.55
C LEU A 323 -14.14 29.44 -25.65
N VAL A 324 -15.36 29.52 -26.21
CA VAL A 324 -16.58 29.25 -25.44
C VAL A 324 -16.69 27.75 -25.19
N VAL A 325 -16.62 27.37 -23.92
CA VAL A 325 -16.80 26.00 -23.45
C VAL A 325 -18.26 25.83 -23.03
N VAL A 326 -19.17 25.86 -24.01
CA VAL A 326 -20.62 25.75 -23.74
C VAL A 326 -20.96 24.28 -23.47
N PRO A 327 -21.79 23.97 -22.46
CA PRO A 327 -22.40 22.66 -22.35
C PRO A 327 -23.26 22.38 -23.59
N LYS A 328 -23.31 21.12 -24.02
CA LYS A 328 -24.38 20.67 -24.90
C LYS A 328 -25.67 20.54 -24.12
#